data_AF-A0A6L8VMC8-F1
#
_entry.id   AF-A0A6L8VMC8-F1
#
_cell.length_a   1.000
_cell.length_b   1.000
_cell.length_c   1.000
_cell.angle_alpha   90.00
_cell.angle_beta   90.00
_cell.angle_gamma   90.00
#
_symmetry.space_group_name_H-M   'P 1'
#
loop_
_entity.id
_entity.type
_entity.pdbx_description
1 polymer ?
#
loop_
_entity_poly.entity_id
_entity_poly.type
_entity_poly.pdbx_seq_one_letter_code
_entity_poly.pdbx_strand_id
1 'polypeptide(L)'
;MTETYSQEVVAAAMQPLAEFDVPPALQASIERHGQALLTLAVSLARAGLPEPEIRTIVDQACASYRDELIAAILALREHDEE
;
A
#
# COMPACT_ATOMS: atom_id res chain seq x y z
N MET A 1 0.98 -12.78 -21.08
CA MET A 1 -0.41 -12.88 -20.60
C MET A 1 -0.56 -12.69 -19.09
N THR A 2 0.50 -12.81 -18.28
CA THR A 2 0.48 -12.67 -16.81
C THR A 2 0.52 -11.23 -16.29
N GLU A 3 1.10 -10.28 -17.05
CA GLU A 3 1.17 -8.87 -16.65
C GLU A 3 -0.19 -8.17 -16.64
N THR A 4 -1.00 -8.38 -17.68
CA THR A 4 -2.33 -7.74 -17.82
C THR A 4 -3.28 -8.19 -16.71
N TYR A 5 -3.26 -9.48 -16.36
CA TYR A 5 -4.11 -10.03 -15.29
C TYR A 5 -3.74 -9.45 -13.91
N SER A 6 -2.45 -9.20 -13.67
CA SER A 6 -1.99 -8.58 -12.43
C SER A 6 -2.40 -7.11 -12.35
N GLN A 7 -2.40 -6.39 -13.48
CA GLN A 7 -2.83 -4.98 -13.53
C GLN A 7 -4.33 -4.81 -13.29
N GLU A 8 -5.18 -5.68 -13.84
CA GLU A 8 -6.64 -5.62 -13.63
C GLU A 8 -7.02 -5.91 -12.16
N VAL A 9 -6.35 -6.87 -11.53
CA VAL A 9 -6.55 -7.19 -10.10
C VAL A 9 -6.13 -6.01 -9.22
N VAL A 10 -5.03 -5.35 -9.56
CA VAL A 10 -4.57 -4.14 -8.87
C VAL A 10 -5.57 -2.99 -9.05
N ALA A 11 -6.02 -2.75 -10.28
CA ALA A 11 -6.98 -1.68 -10.56
C ALA A 11 -8.29 -1.87 -9.77
N ALA A 12 -8.80 -3.09 -9.71
CA ALA A 12 -10.00 -3.42 -8.92
C ALA A 12 -9.77 -3.25 -7.40
N ALA A 13 -8.61 -3.66 -6.89
CA ALA A 13 -8.26 -3.50 -5.48
C ALA A 13 -8.09 -2.03 -5.06
N MET A 14 -7.67 -1.16 -6.00
CA MET A 14 -7.46 0.27 -5.76
C MET A 14 -8.73 1.12 -5.94
N GLN A 15 -9.82 0.54 -6.45
CA GLN A 15 -11.07 1.24 -6.76
C GLN A 15 -11.72 1.98 -5.56
N PRO A 16 -11.67 1.45 -4.31
CA PRO A 16 -12.18 2.18 -3.14
C PRO A 16 -11.38 3.45 -2.79
N LEU A 17 -10.11 3.56 -3.23
CA LEU A 17 -9.28 4.75 -3.02
C LEU A 17 -9.58 5.85 -4.05
N ALA A 18 -10.18 5.50 -5.20
CA ALA A 18 -10.55 6.44 -6.25
C ALA A 18 -11.79 7.30 -5.90
N GLU A 19 -12.54 6.92 -4.87
CA GLU A 19 -13.69 7.69 -4.35
C GLU A 19 -13.27 8.87 -3.47
N PHE A 20 -12.01 8.90 -3.02
CA PHE A 20 -11.44 10.05 -2.32
C PHE A 20 -10.87 11.03 -3.35
N ASP A 21 -11.09 12.33 -3.14
CA ASP A 21 -10.52 13.40 -3.96
C ASP A 21 -9.02 13.54 -3.63
N VAL A 22 -8.25 12.55 -4.10
CA VAL A 22 -6.83 12.39 -3.83
C VAL A 22 -6.05 13.38 -4.69
N PRO A 23 -5.19 14.25 -4.10
CA PRO A 23 -4.33 15.12 -4.88
C PRO A 23 -3.49 14.33 -5.89
N PRO A 24 -3.30 14.80 -7.14
CA PRO A 24 -2.57 14.06 -8.16
C PRO A 24 -1.15 13.66 -7.75
N ALA A 25 -0.48 14.51 -6.95
CA ALA A 25 0.84 14.22 -6.39
C ALA A 25 0.83 13.02 -5.41
N LEU A 26 -0.29 12.78 -4.73
CA LEU A 26 -0.49 11.67 -3.81
C LEU A 26 -0.88 10.38 -4.56
N GLN A 27 -1.60 10.48 -5.68
CA GLN A 27 -2.05 9.35 -6.48
C GLN A 27 -0.89 8.47 -6.98
N ALA A 28 0.16 9.09 -7.53
CA ALA A 28 1.36 8.36 -7.98
C ALA A 28 2.09 7.66 -6.83
N SER A 29 2.00 8.20 -5.61
CA SER A 29 2.58 7.57 -4.42
C SER A 29 1.73 6.39 -3.98
N ILE A 30 0.41 6.57 -3.93
CA ILE A 30 -0.57 5.52 -3.61
C ILE A 30 -0.42 4.32 -4.55
N GLU A 31 -0.32 4.55 -5.87
CA GLU A 31 -0.09 3.49 -6.85
C GLU A 31 1.21 2.72 -6.59
N ARG A 32 2.30 3.44 -6.30
CA ARG A 32 3.61 2.84 -6.01
C ARG A 32 3.55 1.96 -4.76
N HIS A 33 2.88 2.42 -3.71
CA HIS A 33 2.71 1.65 -2.48
C HIS A 33 1.80 0.43 -2.69
N GLY A 34 0.72 0.58 -3.46
CA GLY A 34 -0.14 -0.53 -3.85
C GLY A 34 0.63 -1.62 -4.61
N GLN A 35 1.49 -1.23 -5.54
CA GLN A 35 2.32 -2.18 -6.30
C GLN A 35 3.34 -2.93 -5.41
N ALA A 36 3.89 -2.25 -4.40
CA ALA A 36 4.81 -2.87 -3.44
C ALA A 36 4.08 -3.91 -2.56
N LEU A 37 2.89 -3.57 -2.05
CA LEU A 37 2.06 -4.49 -1.27
C LEU A 37 1.60 -5.70 -2.08
N LEU A 38 1.24 -5.51 -3.35
CA LEU A 38 0.93 -6.63 -4.25
C LEU A 38 2.14 -7.55 -4.40
N THR A 39 3.33 -6.98 -4.64
CA THR A 39 4.56 -7.74 -4.82
C THR A 39 4.88 -8.58 -3.58
N LEU A 40 4.67 -8.01 -2.39
CA LEU A 40 4.78 -8.71 -1.11
C LEU A 40 3.77 -9.87 -1.04
N ALA A 41 2.49 -9.62 -1.27
CA ALA A 41 1.44 -10.64 -1.21
C ALA A 41 1.70 -11.80 -2.18
N VAL A 42 2.11 -11.51 -3.41
CA VAL A 42 2.49 -12.52 -4.42
C VAL A 42 3.69 -13.33 -3.97
N SER A 43 4.69 -12.69 -3.36
CA SER A 43 5.89 -13.39 -2.87
C SER A 43 5.57 -14.33 -1.70
N LEU A 44 4.71 -13.90 -0.77
CA LEU A 44 4.25 -14.72 0.34
C LEU A 44 3.39 -15.90 -0.14
N ALA A 45 2.52 -15.68 -1.13
CA ALA A 45 1.74 -16.74 -1.77
C ALA A 45 2.64 -17.78 -2.46
N ARG A 46 3.68 -17.32 -3.18
CA ARG A 46 4.67 -18.20 -3.83
C ARG A 46 5.53 -18.97 -2.82
N ALA A 47 5.74 -18.43 -1.62
CA ALA A 47 6.41 -19.11 -0.53
C ALA A 47 5.52 -20.18 0.15
N GLY A 48 4.25 -20.31 -0.27
CA GLY A 48 3.33 -21.33 0.23
C GLY A 48 2.61 -20.95 1.53
N LEU A 49 2.64 -19.68 1.92
CA LEU A 49 1.86 -19.22 3.08
C LEU A 49 0.36 -19.32 2.78
N PRO A 50 -0.46 -19.72 3.76
CA PRO A 50 -1.91 -19.74 3.60
C PRO A 50 -2.46 -18.30 3.57
N GLU A 51 -3.52 -18.09 2.80
CA GLU A 51 -4.15 -16.77 2.59
C GLU A 51 -4.43 -15.98 3.89
N PRO A 52 -4.92 -16.59 4.99
CA PRO A 52 -5.14 -15.86 6.25
C PRO A 52 -3.86 -15.28 6.86
N GLU A 53 -2.73 -15.98 6.73
CA GLU A 53 -1.43 -15.51 7.21
C GLU A 53 -0.90 -14.39 6.32
N ILE A 54 -1.01 -14.53 5.00
CA ILE A 54 -0.64 -13.47 4.04
C ILE A 54 -1.41 -12.20 4.35
N ARG A 55 -2.73 -12.30 4.54
CA ARG A 55 -3.58 -11.17 4.90
C ARG A 55 -3.12 -10.51 6.19
N THR A 56 -2.83 -11.30 7.23
CA THR A 56 -2.36 -10.78 8.52
C THR A 56 -1.04 -10.01 8.37
N ILE A 57 -0.10 -10.54 7.59
CA ILE A 57 1.21 -9.90 7.35
C ILE A 57 1.03 -8.58 6.58
N VAL A 58 0.20 -8.59 5.54
CA VAL A 58 -0.07 -7.39 4.72
C VAL A 58 -0.78 -6.33 5.56
N ASP A 59 -1.77 -6.70 6.36
CA ASP A 59 -2.49 -5.78 7.25
C ASP A 59 -1.54 -5.15 8.28
N GLN A 60 -0.63 -5.93 8.86
CA GLN A 60 0.41 -5.41 9.77
C GLN A 60 1.39 -4.46 9.08
N ALA A 61 1.84 -4.80 7.87
CA ALA A 61 2.74 -3.94 7.09
C ALA A 61 2.07 -2.58 6.77
N CYS A 62 0.79 -2.60 6.37
CA CYS A 62 0.00 -1.40 6.13
C CYS A 62 -0.16 -0.55 7.40
N ALA A 63 -0.44 -1.17 8.55
CA ALA A 63 -0.58 -0.48 9.82
C ALA A 63 0.73 0.20 10.24
N SER A 64 1.85 -0.53 10.18
CA SER A 64 3.19 0.01 10.51
C SER A 64 3.53 1.20 9.61
N TYR A 65 3.31 1.06 8.31
CA TYR A 65 3.60 2.12 7.34
C TYR A 65 2.77 3.38 7.60
N ARG A 66 1.48 3.22 7.91
CA ARG A 66 0.61 4.35 8.28
C ARG A 66 1.12 5.04 9.54
N ASP A 67 1.46 4.28 10.57
CA ASP A 67 1.88 4.84 11.86
C ASP A 67 3.23 5.58 11.73
N GLU A 68 4.18 5.04 10.94
CA GLU A 68 5.44 5.71 10.61
C GLU A 68 5.25 7.00 9.80
N LEU A 69 4.34 7.00 8.82
CA LEU A 69 4.02 8.21 8.06
C LEU A 69 3.44 9.31 8.94
N ILE A 70 2.53 8.96 9.86
CA ILE A 70 1.97 9.91 10.82
C ILE A 70 3.08 10.47 11.71
N ALA A 71 3.95 9.61 12.25
CA ALA A 71 5.08 10.04 13.07
C ALA A 71 6.03 10.98 12.31
N ALA A 72 6.34 10.67 11.05
CA ALA A 72 7.19 11.51 10.21
C ALA A 72 6.56 12.89 9.92
N ILE A 73 5.26 12.94 9.64
CA ILE A 73 4.52 14.21 9.45
C ILE A 73 4.56 15.05 10.72
N LEU A 74 4.35 14.44 11.89
CA LEU A 74 4.40 15.14 13.17
C LEU A 74 5.80 15.70 13.45
N ALA A 75 6.85 14.89 13.25
CA ALA A 75 8.24 15.32 13.43
C ALA A 75 8.63 16.46 12.48
N LEU A 76 8.19 16.42 11.22
CA LEU A 76 8.43 17.51 10.26
C LEU A 76 7.75 18.82 10.70
N ARG A 77 6.55 18.74 11.27
CA ARG A 77 5.84 19.92 11.79
C ARG A 77 6.51 20.52 13.02
N GLU A 78 7.04 19.68 13.92
CA GLU A 78 7.80 20.15 15.09
C GLU A 78 9.08 20.89 14.68
N HIS A 79 9.71 20.48 13.57
CA HIS A 79 10.89 21.16 13.02
C HIS A 79 10.58 22.46 12.25
N ASP A 80 9.37 22.64 11.71
CA ASP A 80 8.94 23.88 11.05
C ASP A 80 8.51 24.97 12.06
N GLU A 81 8.31 24.61 13.33
CA GLU A 81 7.94 25.53 14.43
C GLU A 81 9.16 26.07 15.23
N GLU A 82 10.39 25.65 14.91
CA GLU A 82 11.67 26.17 15.45
C GLU A 82 12.34 27.22 14.53
#